data_AF-A0AAV4SQA1-F1
#
_entry.id   AF-A0AAV4SQA1-F1
#
_cell.length_a   1.000
_cell.length_b   1.000
_cell.length_c   1.000
_cell.angle_alpha   90.00
_cell.angle_beta   90.00
_cell.angle_gamma   90.00
#
_symmetry.space_group_name_H-M   'P 1'
#
loop_
_entity.id
_entity.type
_entity.pdbx_description
1 polymer ?
#
loop_
_entity_poly.entity_id
_entity_poly.type
_entity_poly.pdbx_seq_one_letter_code
_entity_poly.pdbx_strand_id
1 'polypeptide(L)'
;MLLTLLSNSFLMFTILRFLQALGRTALTTVGFVLIMEMTGPQHRTEVGIGIQLGWSIGFTTLAAVAWLFRHWFWFQLALSVPILPVLFFYKMIPESPRWLLTKGKTEQLEKSLTKAAKLNGKKIEDDLNEVMVLEKKSRGKEKYHRDNSLCFKMAQNAKSCSQH
;
A
#
# COMPACT_ATOMS: atom_id res chain seq x y z
N MET A 1 1.11 -15.75 -12.29
CA MET A 1 0.24 -16.39 -13.30
C MET A 1 1.09 -17.06 -14.37
N LEU A 2 1.98 -16.36 -15.09
CA LEU A 2 2.82 -17.00 -16.12
C LEU A 2 3.89 -17.95 -15.54
N LEU A 3 4.46 -17.62 -14.37
CA LEU A 3 5.52 -18.41 -13.74
C LEU A 3 5.09 -19.84 -13.37
N THR A 4 3.80 -20.07 -13.11
CA THR A 4 3.29 -21.40 -12.76
C THR A 4 3.08 -22.31 -13.97
N LEU A 5 3.18 -21.79 -15.20
CA LEU A 5 3.09 -22.60 -16.43
C LEU A 5 4.38 -23.37 -16.71
N LEU A 6 5.50 -22.97 -16.10
CA LEU A 6 6.82 -23.58 -16.27
C LEU A 6 7.11 -24.69 -15.25
N SER A 7 6.20 -24.95 -14.30
CA SER A 7 6.44 -25.93 -13.25
C SER A 7 6.20 -27.36 -13.75
N ASN A 8 7.24 -28.20 -13.72
CA ASN A 8 7.17 -29.60 -14.13
C ASN A 8 6.88 -30.58 -12.97
N SER A 9 6.70 -30.07 -11.74
CA SER A 9 6.47 -30.88 -10.53
C SER A 9 5.47 -30.19 -9.59
N PHE A 10 4.68 -31.01 -8.89
CA PHE A 10 3.65 -30.55 -7.94
C PHE A 10 4.23 -29.70 -6.79
N LEU A 11 5.43 -30.06 -6.31
CA LEU A 11 6.13 -29.30 -5.26
C LEU A 11 6.53 -27.90 -5.75
N MET A 12 7.09 -27.82 -6.96
CA MET A 12 7.46 -26.56 -7.60
C MET A 12 6.23 -25.68 -7.85
N PHE A 13 5.13 -26.26 -8.30
CA PHE A 13 3.85 -25.56 -8.48
C PHE A 13 3.36 -24.94 -7.17
N THR A 14 3.39 -25.71 -6.07
CA THR A 14 2.92 -25.27 -4.75
C THR A 14 3.75 -24.11 -4.21
N ILE A 15 5.09 -24.21 -4.30
CA ILE A 15 6.00 -23.14 -3.85
C ILE A 15 5.79 -21.86 -4.65
N LEU A 16 5.71 -21.95 -5.98
CA LEU A 16 5.50 -20.80 -6.85
C LEU A 16 4.13 -20.13 -6.59
N ARG A 17 3.09 -20.93 -6.32
CA ARG A 17 1.78 -20.41 -5.95
C ARG A 17 1.81 -19.67 -4.62
N PHE A 18 2.52 -20.20 -3.62
CA PHE A 18 2.69 -19.54 -2.34
C PHE A 18 3.42 -18.20 -2.49
N LEU A 19 4.55 -18.17 -3.19
CA LEU A 19 5.31 -16.94 -3.46
C LEU A 19 4.48 -15.91 -4.24
N GLN A 20 3.72 -16.37 -5.24
CA GLN A 20 2.83 -15.51 -6.01
C GLN A 20 1.73 -14.91 -5.13
N ALA A 21 1.13 -15.70 -4.23
CA ALA A 21 0.10 -15.23 -3.30
C ALA A 21 0.67 -14.17 -2.36
N LEU A 22 1.84 -14.42 -1.76
CA LEU A 22 2.53 -13.47 -0.90
C LEU A 22 2.81 -12.14 -1.60
N GLY A 23 3.41 -12.19 -2.80
CA GLY A 23 3.72 -10.99 -3.57
C GLY A 23 2.46 -10.19 -3.94
N ARG A 24 1.38 -10.89 -4.31
CA ARG A 24 0.09 -10.25 -4.61
C ARG A 24 -0.49 -9.55 -3.39
N THR A 25 -0.54 -10.22 -2.24
CA THR A 25 -1.08 -9.66 -1.00
C THR A 25 -0.26 -8.48 -0.51
N ALA A 26 1.08 -8.57 -0.57
CA ALA A 26 1.96 -7.48 -0.21
C ALA A 26 1.71 -6.24 -1.10
N LEU A 27 1.64 -6.44 -2.43
CA LEU A 27 1.39 -5.35 -3.37
C LEU A 27 0.03 -4.68 -3.15
N THR A 28 -1.03 -5.47 -2.95
CA THR A 28 -2.37 -4.91 -2.68
C THR A 28 -2.42 -4.15 -1.36
N THR A 29 -1.69 -4.62 -0.34
CA THR A 29 -1.63 -3.96 0.97
C THR A 29 -0.92 -2.63 0.88
N VAL A 30 0.25 -2.58 0.23
CA VAL A 30 1.01 -1.33 0.04
C VAL A 30 0.21 -0.33 -0.80
N GLY A 31 -0.45 -0.79 -1.87
CA GLY A 31 -1.31 0.06 -2.70
C GLY A 31 -2.47 0.66 -1.91
N PHE A 32 -3.14 -0.14 -1.07
CA PHE A 32 -4.20 0.35 -0.20
C PHE A 32 -3.70 1.41 0.78
N VAL A 33 -2.56 1.17 1.44
CA VAL A 33 -1.94 2.15 2.35
C VAL A 33 -1.62 3.44 1.60
N LEU A 34 -1.04 3.37 0.41
CA LEU A 34 -0.71 4.55 -0.40
C LEU A 34 -1.96 5.40 -0.72
N ILE A 35 -3.06 4.77 -1.13
CA ILE A 35 -4.32 5.48 -1.42
C ILE A 35 -4.87 6.15 -0.15
N MET A 36 -4.82 5.45 0.98
CA MET A 36 -5.30 5.95 2.28
C MET A 36 -4.42 7.06 2.86
N GLU A 37 -3.13 7.08 2.51
CA GLU A 37 -2.21 8.17 2.84
C GLU A 37 -2.48 9.42 2.02
N MET A 38 -2.78 9.26 0.73
CA MET A 38 -3.17 10.36 -0.17
C MET A 38 -4.57 10.90 0.17
N THR A 39 -5.44 10.06 0.73
CA THR A 39 -6.80 10.45 1.09
C THR A 39 -6.84 11.09 2.48
N GLY A 40 -7.32 12.34 2.53
CA GLY A 40 -7.53 13.06 3.79
C GLY A 40 -8.50 12.33 4.74
N PRO A 41 -8.41 12.53 6.07
CA PRO A 41 -9.15 11.75 7.07
C PRO A 41 -10.67 11.69 6.87
N GLN A 42 -11.24 12.73 6.26
CA GLN A 42 -12.68 12.90 6.08
C GLN A 42 -13.26 12.00 4.97
N HIS A 43 -12.49 11.68 3.93
CA HIS A 43 -12.99 10.94 2.76
C HIS A 43 -12.54 9.46 2.75
N ARG A 44 -11.82 9.02 3.78
CA ARG A 44 -11.26 7.66 3.86
C ARG A 44 -12.31 6.56 3.78
N THR A 45 -13.47 6.75 4.41
CA THR A 45 -14.54 5.76 4.40
C THR A 45 -15.15 5.62 3.01
N GLU A 46 -15.42 6.74 2.34
CA GLU A 46 -15.99 6.75 0.98
C GLU A 46 -15.03 6.12 -0.03
N VAL A 47 -13.74 6.48 0.03
CA VAL A 47 -12.70 5.88 -0.82
C VAL A 47 -12.56 4.38 -0.53
N GLY A 48 -12.59 3.97 0.74
CA GLY A 48 -12.57 2.56 1.12
C GLY A 48 -13.75 1.76 0.55
N ILE A 49 -14.95 2.32 0.61
CA ILE A 49 -16.16 1.72 0.01
C ILE A 49 -16.00 1.63 -1.51
N GLY A 50 -15.52 2.69 -2.16
CA GLY A 50 -15.27 2.70 -3.61
C GLY A 50 -14.29 1.61 -4.06
N ILE A 51 -13.20 1.41 -3.30
CA ILE A 51 -12.25 0.32 -3.56
C ILE A 51 -12.94 -1.04 -3.45
N GLN A 52 -13.74 -1.25 -2.40
CA GLN A 52 -14.43 -2.52 -2.17
C GLN A 52 -15.47 -2.81 -3.26
N LEU A 53 -16.20 -1.80 -3.71
CA LEU A 53 -17.12 -1.90 -4.84
C LEU A 53 -16.39 -2.27 -6.14
N GLY A 54 -15.23 -1.65 -6.39
CA GLY A 54 -14.37 -2.01 -7.53
C GLY A 54 -13.94 -3.47 -7.50
N TRP A 55 -13.57 -4.00 -6.32
CA TRP A 55 -13.29 -5.42 -6.12
C TRP A 55 -14.49 -6.31 -6.43
N SER A 56 -15.67 -5.96 -5.91
CA SER A 56 -16.91 -6.71 -6.16
C SER A 56 -17.24 -6.76 -7.65
N ILE A 57 -17.20 -5.61 -8.33
CA ILE A 57 -17.44 -5.53 -9.77
C ILE A 57 -16.42 -6.40 -10.53
N GLY A 58 -15.13 -6.29 -10.17
CA GLY A 58 -14.08 -7.11 -10.77
C GLY A 58 -14.35 -8.61 -10.66
N PHE A 59 -14.77 -9.09 -9.49
CA PHE A 59 -15.13 -10.50 -9.29
C PHE A 59 -16.40 -10.90 -10.03
N THR A 60 -17.43 -10.05 -10.04
CA THR A 60 -18.69 -10.33 -10.76
C THR A 60 -18.45 -10.39 -12.26
N THR A 61 -17.70 -9.43 -12.83
CA THR A 61 -17.29 -9.48 -14.24
C THR A 61 -16.44 -10.71 -14.52
N LEU A 62 -15.53 -11.08 -13.61
CA LEU A 62 -14.71 -12.28 -13.77
C LEU A 62 -15.57 -13.55 -13.81
N ALA A 63 -16.58 -13.66 -12.95
CA ALA A 63 -17.53 -14.77 -12.94
C ALA A 63 -18.36 -14.81 -14.24
N ALA A 64 -18.80 -13.65 -14.74
CA ALA A 64 -19.53 -13.55 -16.01
C ALA A 64 -18.65 -13.99 -17.21
N VAL A 65 -17.39 -13.55 -17.24
CA VAL A 65 -16.43 -13.94 -18.28
C VAL A 65 -16.10 -15.43 -18.19
N ALA A 66 -15.98 -16.00 -16.98
CA ALA A 66 -15.80 -17.44 -16.79
C ALA A 66 -16.97 -18.26 -17.34
N TRP A 67 -18.19 -17.74 -17.25
CA TRP A 67 -19.38 -18.39 -17.79
C TRP A 67 -19.41 -18.36 -19.32
N LEU A 68 -18.96 -17.26 -19.94
CA LEU A 68 -18.91 -17.10 -21.40
C LEU A 68 -17.79 -17.92 -22.06
N PHE A 69 -16.61 -18.03 -21.44
CA PHE A 69 -15.45 -18.68 -22.02
C PHE A 69 -15.13 -20.02 -21.35
N ARG A 70 -15.55 -21.12 -21.99
CA ARG A 70 -15.24 -22.50 -21.54
C ARG A 70 -13.76 -22.86 -21.66
N HIS A 71 -13.01 -22.16 -22.52
CA HIS A 71 -11.57 -22.40 -22.73
C HIS A 71 -10.72 -21.55 -21.78
N TRP A 72 -9.97 -22.23 -20.90
CA TRP A 72 -9.11 -21.64 -19.86
C TRP A 72 -8.06 -20.64 -20.38
N PHE A 73 -7.60 -20.80 -21.63
CA PHE A 73 -6.62 -19.91 -22.25
C PHE A 73 -7.18 -18.50 -22.53
N TRP A 74 -8.38 -18.41 -23.13
CA TRP A 74 -9.03 -17.13 -23.41
C TRP A 74 -9.42 -16.40 -22.12
N PHE A 75 -9.81 -17.15 -21.09
CA PHE A 75 -10.05 -16.62 -19.76
C PHE A 75 -8.78 -16.01 -19.13
N GLN A 76 -7.63 -16.68 -19.26
CA GLN A 76 -6.36 -16.15 -18.78
C GLN A 76 -5.90 -14.92 -19.55
N LEU A 77 -6.16 -14.85 -20.86
CA LEU A 77 -5.86 -13.68 -21.68
C LEU A 77 -6.76 -12.50 -21.30
N ALA A 78 -8.06 -12.72 -21.14
CA ALA A 78 -9.00 -11.68 -20.69
C ALA A 78 -8.61 -11.11 -19.32
N LEU A 79 -8.04 -11.94 -18.44
CA LEU A 79 -7.50 -11.54 -17.14
C LEU A 79 -6.20 -10.73 -17.22
N SER A 80 -5.37 -10.92 -18.25
CA SER A 80 -4.11 -10.18 -18.41
C SER A 80 -4.29 -8.83 -19.08
N VAL A 81 -5.31 -8.66 -19.93
CA VAL A 81 -5.65 -7.37 -20.57
C VAL A 81 -5.78 -6.21 -19.56
N PRO A 82 -6.56 -6.31 -18.45
CA PRO A 82 -6.69 -5.19 -17.51
C PRO A 82 -5.41 -4.89 -16.72
N ILE A 83 -4.41 -5.77 -16.72
CA ILE A 83 -3.15 -5.56 -16.00
C ILE A 83 -2.20 -4.65 -16.80
N LEU A 84 -2.27 -4.67 -18.13
CA LEU A 84 -1.38 -3.88 -18.99
C LEU A 84 -1.56 -2.35 -18.81
N PRO A 85 -2.79 -1.80 -18.77
CA PRO A 85 -2.99 -0.37 -18.49
C PRO A 85 -2.49 -0.01 -17.10
N VAL A 86 -2.72 -0.86 -16.09
CA VAL A 86 -2.30 -0.59 -14.71
C VAL A 86 -0.78 -0.44 -14.59
N LEU A 87 0.00 -1.23 -15.34
CA LEU A 87 1.45 -1.08 -15.39
C LEU A 87 1.90 0.25 -16.02
N PHE A 88 1.16 0.75 -17.00
CA PHE A 88 1.40 2.06 -17.59
C PHE A 88 1.06 3.19 -16.61
N PHE A 89 -0.11 3.09 -15.93
CA PHE A 89 -0.54 4.05 -14.93
C PHE A 89 0.30 4.04 -13.66
N TYR A 90 0.96 2.92 -13.32
CA TYR A 90 1.86 2.84 -12.17
C TYR A 90 2.99 3.88 -12.23
N LYS A 91 3.53 4.17 -13.43
CA LYS A 91 4.55 5.24 -13.60
C LYS A 91 4.00 6.65 -13.35
N MET A 92 2.69 6.83 -13.41
CA MET A 92 2.03 8.14 -13.22
C MET A 92 1.65 8.41 -11.77
N ILE A 93 1.61 7.37 -10.91
CA ILE A 93 1.22 7.52 -9.51
C ILE A 93 2.38 8.18 -8.75
N PRO A 94 2.18 9.37 -8.15
CA PRO A 94 3.20 9.98 -7.31
C PRO A 94 3.46 9.11 -6.08
N GLU A 95 4.74 8.96 -5.71
CA GLU A 95 5.10 8.21 -4.50
C GLU A 95 4.56 8.86 -3.22
N SER A 96 4.44 8.07 -2.15
CA SER A 96 3.97 8.56 -0.85
C SER A 96 4.81 9.76 -0.38
N PRO A 97 4.18 10.90 -0.04
CA PRO A 97 4.89 12.06 0.48
C PRO A 97 5.64 11.73 1.77
N ARG A 98 5.13 10.81 2.59
CA ARG A 98 5.81 10.37 3.82
C ARG A 98 7.10 9.60 3.55
N TRP A 99 7.12 8.76 2.53
CA TRP A 99 8.32 8.02 2.13
C TRP A 99 9.41 8.96 1.59
N LEU A 100 9.02 9.96 0.81
CA LEU A 100 9.92 11.00 0.31
C LEU A 100 10.54 11.82 1.46
N LEU A 101 9.74 12.13 2.49
CA LEU A 101 10.18 12.82 3.71
C LEU A 101 11.15 11.99 4.54
N THR A 102 10.88 10.71 4.79
CA THR A 102 11.78 9.84 5.57
C THR A 102 13.09 9.55 4.85
N LYS A 103 13.09 9.59 3.51
CA LYS A 103 14.30 9.49 2.67
C LYS A 103 15.07 10.80 2.54
N GLY A 104 14.59 11.91 3.11
CA GLY A 104 15.23 13.23 3.00
C GLY A 104 15.23 13.81 1.59
N LYS A 105 14.39 13.30 0.68
CA LYS A 105 14.30 13.75 -0.72
C LYS A 105 13.33 14.91 -0.86
N THR A 106 13.67 16.04 -0.26
CA THR A 106 12.83 17.27 -0.23
C THR A 106 12.50 17.81 -1.62
N GLU A 107 13.43 17.73 -2.59
CA GLU A 107 13.20 18.22 -3.95
C GLU A 107 12.16 17.40 -4.74
N GLN A 108 12.12 16.07 -4.53
CA GLN A 108 11.13 15.20 -5.17
C GLN A 108 9.75 15.32 -4.49
N LEU A 109 9.74 15.60 -3.19
CA LEU A 109 8.54 15.94 -2.43
C LEU A 109 7.90 17.22 -2.98
N GLU A 110 8.67 18.30 -3.11
CA GLU A 110 8.18 19.59 -3.63
C GLU A 110 7.63 19.45 -5.06
N LYS A 111 8.32 18.71 -5.94
CA LYS A 111 7.83 18.45 -7.32
C LYS A 111 6.52 17.68 -7.34
N SER A 112 6.37 16.68 -6.46
CA SER A 112 5.15 15.86 -6.38
C SER A 112 3.99 16.65 -5.78
N LEU A 113 4.24 17.41 -4.72
CA LEU A 113 3.26 18.31 -4.10
C LEU A 113 2.85 19.45 -5.02
N THR A 114 3.78 20.02 -5.80
CA THR A 114 3.46 21.06 -6.80
C THR A 114 2.53 20.53 -7.88
N LYS A 115 2.73 19.28 -8.35
CA LYS A 115 1.81 18.64 -9.30
C LYS A 115 0.44 18.37 -8.67
N ALA A 116 0.40 17.87 -7.45
CA ALA A 116 -0.85 17.61 -6.73
C ALA A 116 -1.61 18.91 -6.42
N ALA A 117 -0.93 19.96 -5.99
CA ALA A 117 -1.47 21.29 -5.72
C ALA A 117 -2.06 21.95 -6.98
N LYS A 118 -1.39 21.80 -8.14
CA LYS A 118 -1.93 22.26 -9.43
C LYS A 118 -3.22 21.54 -9.84
N LEU A 119 -3.33 20.24 -9.53
CA LEU A 119 -4.53 19.45 -9.81
C LEU A 119 -5.68 19.77 -8.85
N ASN A 120 -5.35 20.06 -7.57
CA ASN A 120 -6.33 20.34 -6.52
C ASN A 120 -6.65 21.84 -6.33
N GLY A 121 -6.00 22.74 -7.08
CA GLY A 121 -6.22 24.19 -6.98
C GLY A 121 -5.84 24.83 -5.64
N LYS A 122 -5.11 24.11 -4.77
CA LYS A 122 -4.70 24.56 -3.43
C LYS A 122 -3.29 25.17 -3.43
N LYS A 123 -3.01 26.07 -2.49
CA LYS A 123 -1.66 26.61 -2.28
C LYS A 123 -0.74 25.52 -1.73
N ILE A 124 0.47 25.43 -2.29
CA ILE A 124 1.50 24.43 -1.95
C ILE A 124 1.91 24.49 -0.47
N GLU A 125 1.85 25.67 0.13
CA GLU A 125 2.26 25.94 1.52
C GLU A 125 1.39 25.21 2.56
N ASP A 126 0.10 25.00 2.27
CA ASP A 126 -0.82 24.33 3.20
C ASP A 126 -0.55 22.81 3.26
N ASP A 127 -0.33 22.17 2.11
CA ASP A 127 -0.01 20.73 2.04
C ASP A 127 1.36 20.42 2.66
N LEU A 128 2.37 21.27 2.44
CA LEU A 128 3.70 21.11 3.05
C LEU A 128 3.65 21.24 4.58
N ASN A 129 2.92 22.24 5.08
CA ASN A 129 2.76 22.43 6.53
C ASN A 129 1.99 21.28 7.17
N GLU A 130 0.91 20.80 6.55
CA GLU A 130 0.13 19.68 7.09
C GLU A 130 0.97 18.41 7.17
N VAL A 131 1.74 18.09 6.12
CA VAL A 131 2.60 16.91 6.13
C VAL A 131 3.73 17.04 7.16
N MET A 132 4.35 18.21 7.31
CA MET A 132 5.37 18.46 8.35
C MET A 132 4.81 18.38 9.78
N VAL A 133 3.58 18.85 10.01
CA VAL A 133 2.90 18.74 11.32
C VAL A 133 2.58 17.28 11.66
N LEU A 134 2.10 16.51 10.68
CA LEU A 134 1.82 15.08 10.86
C LEU A 134 3.10 14.30 11.20
N GLU A 135 4.22 14.67 10.59
CA GLU A 135 5.52 14.05 10.79
C GLU A 135 6.08 14.33 12.20
N LYS A 136 6.02 15.58 12.66
CA LYS A 136 6.38 15.96 14.04
C LYS A 136 5.54 15.19 15.06
N LYS A 137 4.24 15.01 14.78
CA LYS A 137 3.32 14.26 15.64
C LYS A 137 3.64 12.76 15.67
N SER A 138 4.02 12.16 14.55
CA SER A 138 4.46 10.75 14.52
C SER A 138 5.78 10.53 15.25
N ARG A 139 6.79 11.39 15.04
CA ARG A 139 8.08 11.31 15.76
C ARG A 139 7.90 11.47 17.27
N GLY A 140 7.02 12.37 17.70
CA GLY A 140 6.69 12.56 19.11
C GLY A 140 6.07 11.32 19.76
N LYS A 141 5.11 10.67 19.08
CA LYS A 141 4.48 9.42 19.57
C LYS A 141 5.47 8.28 19.66
N GLU A 142 6.38 8.16 18.69
CA GLU A 142 7.38 7.09 18.65
C GLU A 142 8.41 7.24 19.77
N LYS A 143 8.84 8.47 20.06
CA LYS A 143 9.73 8.79 21.17
C LYS A 143 9.08 8.47 22.53
N TYR A 144 7.82 8.86 22.71
CA TYR A 144 7.04 8.54 23.91
C TYR A 144 6.89 7.03 24.14
N HIS A 145 6.55 6.26 23.09
CA HIS A 145 6.44 4.80 23.20
C HIS A 145 7.77 4.13 23.54
N ARG A 146 8.88 4.62 22.96
CA ARG A 146 10.23 4.11 23.25
C ARG A 146 10.62 4.37 24.70
N ASP A 147 10.42 5.58 25.19
CA ASP A 147 10.75 5.98 26.57
C ASP A 147 9.91 5.19 27.59
N ASN A 148 8.62 5.02 27.31
CA ASN A 148 7.75 4.22 28.19
C ASN A 148 8.13 2.73 28.19
N SER A 149 8.56 2.18 27.05
CA SER A 149 9.08 0.81 26.98
C SER A 149 10.41 0.64 27.74
N LEU A 150 11.29 1.64 27.69
CA LEU A 150 12.55 1.65 28.45
C LEU A 150 12.29 1.71 29.95
N CYS A 151 11.40 2.61 30.40
CA CYS A 151 10.98 2.69 31.80
C CYS A 151 10.37 1.37 32.30
N PHE A 152 9.54 0.71 31.48
CA PHE A 152 8.94 -0.57 31.86
C PHE A 152 9.99 -1.68 32.04
N LYS A 153 10.98 -1.75 31.15
CA LYS A 153 12.11 -2.70 31.26
C LYS A 153 12.98 -2.42 32.48
N MET A 154 13.24 -1.15 32.78
CA MET A 154 14.00 -0.75 33.98
C MET A 154 13.26 -1.11 35.28
N ALA A 155 11.94 -0.91 35.33
CA ALA A 155 11.12 -1.27 36.49
C ALA A 155 11.06 -2.78 36.73
N GLN A 156 11.06 -3.60 35.67
CA GLN A 156 11.14 -5.07 35.78
C GLN A 156 12.52 -5.52 36.29
N ASN A 157 13.60 -4.93 35.76
CA ASN A 157 14.95 -5.26 36.21
C ASN A 157 15.22 -4.84 37.66
N ALA A 158 14.68 -3.69 38.10
CA ALA A 158 14.81 -3.23 39.49
C ALA A 158 14.11 -4.16 40.50
N LYS A 159 12.96 -4.74 40.13
CA LYS A 159 12.27 -5.74 40.97
C LYS A 159 13.02 -7.06 41.04
N SER A 160 13.70 -7.47 39.96
CA SER A 160 14.54 -8.67 39.93
C SER A 160 15.81 -8.54 40.76
N CYS A 161 16.38 -7.34 40.88
CA CYS A 161 17.56 -7.08 41.73
C CYS A 161 17.25 -7.01 43.24
N SER A 162 15.98 -6.88 43.63
CA SER A 162 15.56 -6.80 45.04
C SER A 162 15.25 -8.18 45.67
N GLN A 163 15.27 -9.26 44.88
CA GLN A 163 14.98 -10.63 45.34
C GLN A 163 16.23 -11.52 45.46
N HIS A 164 17.42 -10.94 45.29
CA HIS A 164 18.73 -11.54 45.59
C HIS A 164 19.42 -10.73 46.69
#